data_AF-A0A847EME1-F1
#
_entry.id   AF-A0A847EME1-F1
#
_cell.length_a   1.000
_cell.length_b   1.000
_cell.length_c   1.000
_cell.angle_alpha   90.00
_cell.angle_beta   90.00
_cell.angle_gamma   90.00
#
_symmetry.space_group_name_H-M   'P 1'
#
loop_
_entity.id
_entity.type
_entity.pdbx_description
1 polymer ?
#
loop_
_entity_poly.entity_id
_entity_poly.type
_entity_poly.pdbx_seq_one_letter_code
_entity_poly.pdbx_strand_id
1 'polypeptide(L)'
;MQGAIGGISTIWVVIGVGWLIAHLGLVNQGGRRLMSVLAFTVGSPALLFSLMSTADLQHVFSHTVLVSILAVVIAGSLYLALAIPLFRPSLGDGVIGFMSSMYTNAANFGLPVAVALLHDATWIAPILLMQLAFIMPFCLALLDVAAKRSEPGSTRWVSYLSLPFRNPITIGILAGLAVNLAGVQVPEVVMRPIDMVGGIALPLMLMAFGVSLRLDPLPGKGPHRAPMWIATAIKVVVHPFAAWAVGTLMGLSGTDLYAVVVLGALPAAQNVYVTATKYGQGELLARDAVFWSTILSVASLLVIAALLG
;
A
#
# COMPACT_ATOMS: atom_id res chain seq x y z
N MET A 1 20.98 8.57 -7.83
CA MET A 1 21.14 8.17 -6.41
C MET A 1 20.71 9.25 -5.41
N GLN A 2 21.13 10.51 -5.54
CA GLN A 2 20.75 11.59 -4.59
C GLN A 2 19.22 11.79 -4.46
N GLY A 3 18.45 11.70 -5.56
CA GLY A 3 16.98 11.81 -5.53
C GLY A 3 16.28 10.69 -4.75
N ALA A 4 16.71 9.44 -4.90
CA ALA A 4 16.19 8.31 -4.13
C ALA A 4 16.50 8.46 -2.63
N ILE A 5 17.75 8.80 -2.29
CA ILE A 5 18.17 8.99 -0.91
C ILE A 5 17.38 10.14 -0.27
N GLY A 6 17.16 11.25 -0.99
CA GLY A 6 16.37 12.38 -0.51
C GLY A 6 14.93 11.97 -0.17
N GLY A 7 14.22 11.35 -1.12
CA GLY A 7 12.82 10.94 -0.90
C GLY A 7 12.66 9.91 0.22
N ILE A 8 13.54 8.91 0.28
CA ILE A 8 13.53 7.90 1.34
C ILE A 8 13.85 8.54 2.69
N SER A 9 14.80 9.47 2.74
CA SER A 9 15.17 10.18 3.97
C SER A 9 14.00 11.03 4.48
N THR A 10 13.26 11.71 3.60
CA THR A 10 12.07 12.47 3.98
C THR A 10 11.05 11.59 4.69
N ILE A 11 10.79 10.39 4.17
CA ILE A 11 9.85 9.43 4.77
C ILE A 11 10.33 9.03 6.18
N TRP A 12 11.60 8.68 6.33
CA TRP A 12 12.18 8.28 7.62
C TRP A 12 12.22 9.42 8.64
N VAL A 13 12.44 10.67 8.20
CA VAL A 13 12.38 11.84 9.09
C VAL A 13 10.98 12.00 9.68
N VAL A 14 9.92 11.90 8.86
CA VAL A 14 8.53 12.02 9.35
C VAL A 14 8.16 10.85 10.28
N ILE A 15 8.61 9.63 9.96
CA ILE A 15 8.47 8.47 10.87
C ILE A 15 9.21 8.75 12.19
N GLY A 16 10.42 9.30 12.13
CA GLY A 16 11.22 9.68 13.30
C GLY A 16 10.55 10.73 14.17
N VAL A 17 9.88 11.72 13.58
CA VAL A 17 9.04 12.68 14.31
C VAL A 17 7.93 11.96 15.07
N GLY A 18 7.20 11.05 14.41
CA GLY A 18 6.17 10.23 15.06
C GLY A 18 6.71 9.40 16.23
N TRP A 19 7.88 8.80 16.06
CA TRP A 19 8.57 8.08 17.14
C TRP A 19 8.95 9.00 18.30
N LEU A 20 9.48 10.20 18.00
CA LEU A 20 9.95 11.16 19.00
C LEU A 20 8.79 11.72 19.82
N ILE A 21 7.69 12.13 19.20
CA ILE A 21 6.52 12.67 19.94
C ILE A 21 5.89 11.60 20.85
N ALA A 22 5.97 10.32 20.46
CA ALA A 22 5.57 9.22 21.33
C ALA A 22 6.56 9.01 22.48
N HIS A 23 7.86 9.12 22.20
CA HIS A 23 8.92 9.00 23.21
C HIS A 23 8.83 10.11 24.26
N LEU A 24 8.50 11.33 23.85
CA LEU A 24 8.27 12.49 24.71
C LEU A 24 6.93 12.44 25.46
N GLY A 25 6.08 11.44 25.21
CA GLY A 25 4.78 11.30 25.85
C GLY A 25 3.70 12.27 25.35
N LEU A 26 3.96 13.02 24.27
CA LEU A 26 2.98 13.93 23.64
C LEU A 26 1.84 13.16 22.98
N VAL A 27 2.11 11.94 22.53
CA VAL A 27 1.15 11.07 21.86
C VAL A 27 1.16 9.68 22.50
N ASN A 28 -0.03 9.19 22.83
CA ASN A 28 -0.25 7.84 23.33
C ASN A 28 -0.93 6.94 22.26
N GLN A 29 -1.33 5.73 22.65
CA GLN A 29 -2.05 4.78 21.79
C GLN A 29 -3.35 5.36 21.20
N GLY A 30 -4.07 6.19 21.95
CA GLY A 30 -5.27 6.89 21.46
C GLY A 30 -4.94 7.91 20.37
N GLY A 31 -3.89 8.70 20.57
CA GLY A 31 -3.41 9.64 19.56
C GLY A 31 -2.90 8.95 18.30
N ARG A 32 -2.18 7.82 18.43
CA ARG A 32 -1.79 6.94 17.31
C ARG A 32 -3.00 6.54 16.47
N ARG A 33 -4.04 6.01 17.13
CA ARG A 33 -5.27 5.57 16.46
C ARG A 33 -6.02 6.72 15.81
N LEU A 34 -6.11 7.88 16.47
CA LEU A 34 -6.75 9.06 15.90
C LEU A 34 -6.05 9.50 14.61
N MET A 35 -4.71 9.57 14.59
CA MET A 35 -3.96 9.90 13.39
C MET A 35 -4.22 8.90 12.25
N SER A 36 -4.19 7.59 12.51
CA SER A 36 -4.52 6.58 11.50
C SER A 36 -5.96 6.72 11.00
N VAL A 37 -6.93 6.97 11.88
CA VAL A 37 -8.34 7.13 11.49
C VAL A 37 -8.57 8.40 10.68
N LEU A 38 -7.97 9.54 11.06
CA LEU A 38 -8.06 10.78 10.28
C LEU A 38 -7.39 10.64 8.92
N ALA A 39 -6.20 10.02 8.88
CA ALA A 39 -5.53 9.71 7.63
C ALA A 39 -6.39 8.81 6.72
N PHE A 40 -7.00 7.76 7.27
CA PHE A 40 -7.82 6.81 6.50
C PHE A 40 -9.16 7.40 6.05
N THR A 41 -9.88 8.07 6.96
CA THR A 41 -11.28 8.47 6.76
C THR A 41 -11.43 9.85 6.13
N VAL A 42 -10.44 10.74 6.28
CA VAL A 42 -10.53 12.13 5.80
C VAL A 42 -9.45 12.44 4.78
N GLY A 43 -8.18 12.19 5.11
CA GLY A 43 -7.07 12.53 4.22
C GLY A 43 -7.00 11.66 2.96
N SER A 44 -7.01 10.34 3.12
CA SER A 44 -6.84 9.40 2.00
C SER A 44 -7.94 9.54 0.93
N PRO A 45 -9.23 9.68 1.26
CA PRO A 45 -10.27 9.91 0.27
C PRO A 45 -10.01 11.14 -0.60
N ALA A 46 -9.62 12.25 0.02
CA ALA A 46 -9.32 13.50 -0.67
C ALA A 46 -8.05 13.37 -1.54
N LEU A 47 -7.00 12.76 -0.99
CA LEU A 47 -5.76 12.48 -1.72
C LEU A 47 -6.03 11.59 -2.95
N LEU A 48 -6.80 10.52 -2.76
CA LEU A 48 -7.08 9.54 -3.81
C LEU A 48 -8.05 10.08 -4.85
N PHE A 49 -8.99 10.94 -4.46
CA PHE A 49 -9.79 11.70 -5.41
C PHE A 49 -8.90 12.57 -6.31
N SER A 50 -7.99 13.34 -5.70
CA SER A 50 -7.08 14.22 -6.44
C SER A 50 -6.22 13.42 -7.43
N LEU A 51 -5.59 12.34 -6.95
CA LEU A 51 -4.76 11.45 -7.78
C LEU A 51 -5.54 10.77 -8.92
N MET A 52 -6.78 10.32 -8.67
CA MET A 52 -7.59 9.66 -9.71
C MET A 52 -8.22 10.64 -10.69
N SER A 53 -8.53 11.87 -10.25
CA SER A 53 -9.14 12.90 -11.10
C SER A 53 -8.22 13.36 -12.24
N THR A 54 -6.91 13.27 -12.05
CA THR A 54 -5.88 13.70 -13.02
C THR A 54 -5.05 12.55 -13.57
N ALA A 55 -5.44 11.31 -13.25
CA ALA A 55 -4.73 10.11 -13.70
C ALA A 55 -4.72 9.97 -15.23
N ASP A 56 -3.59 9.54 -15.78
CA ASP A 56 -3.51 9.13 -17.18
C ASP A 56 -3.90 7.66 -17.33
N LEU A 57 -5.09 7.43 -17.89
CA LEU A 57 -5.67 6.10 -18.07
C LEU A 57 -5.12 5.35 -19.30
N GLN A 58 -4.36 6.00 -20.19
CA GLN A 58 -3.84 5.36 -21.41
C GLN A 58 -2.85 4.25 -21.09
N HIS A 59 -2.13 4.37 -19.97
CA HIS A 59 -1.13 3.42 -19.51
C HIS A 59 -1.72 2.19 -18.79
N VAL A 60 -3.04 2.15 -18.54
CA VAL A 60 -3.70 1.06 -17.79
C VAL A 60 -3.75 -0.26 -18.59
N PHE A 61 -3.66 -0.18 -19.93
CA PHE A 61 -3.75 -1.35 -20.81
C PHE A 61 -2.40 -1.83 -21.35
N SER A 62 -1.28 -1.41 -20.75
CA SER A 62 0.04 -1.86 -21.17
C SER A 62 0.33 -3.32 -20.76
N HIS A 63 1.23 -3.98 -21.49
CA HIS A 63 1.74 -5.30 -21.11
C HIS A 63 2.39 -5.29 -19.70
N THR A 64 2.99 -4.17 -19.30
CA THR A 64 3.61 -4.00 -17.98
C THR A 64 2.58 -4.02 -16.83
N VAL A 65 1.35 -3.54 -17.06
CA VAL A 65 0.25 -3.68 -16.09
C VAL A 65 -0.14 -5.13 -15.92
N LEU A 66 -0.32 -5.87 -17.01
CA LEU A 66 -0.73 -7.28 -16.95
C LEU A 66 0.30 -8.12 -16.18
N VAL A 67 1.60 -7.91 -16.43
CA VAL A 67 2.67 -8.57 -15.67
C VAL A 67 2.61 -8.18 -14.20
N SER A 68 2.39 -6.91 -13.89
CA SER A 68 2.25 -6.43 -12.50
C SER A 68 1.04 -7.06 -11.79
N ILE A 69 -0.11 -7.19 -12.46
CA ILE A 69 -1.31 -7.87 -11.94
C ILE A 69 -0.97 -9.31 -11.59
N LEU A 70 -0.36 -10.04 -12.53
CA LEU A 70 -0.03 -11.44 -12.33
C LEU A 70 0.99 -11.63 -11.21
N ALA A 71 2.01 -10.77 -11.12
CA ALA A 71 2.99 -10.79 -10.04
C ALA A 71 2.35 -10.54 -8.67
N VAL A 72 1.43 -9.57 -8.59
CA VAL A 72 0.63 -9.28 -7.39
C VAL A 72 -0.23 -10.48 -6.99
N VAL A 73 -0.92 -11.10 -7.94
CA VAL A 73 -1.77 -12.27 -7.70
C VAL A 73 -0.93 -13.44 -7.21
N ILE A 74 0.21 -13.73 -7.87
CA ILE A 74 1.13 -14.80 -7.45
C ILE A 74 1.61 -14.57 -6.02
N ALA A 75 2.11 -13.37 -5.71
CA ALA A 75 2.61 -13.04 -4.37
C ALA A 75 1.53 -13.18 -3.30
N GLY A 76 0.37 -12.56 -3.52
CA GLY A 76 -0.73 -12.59 -2.57
C GLY A 76 -1.32 -13.99 -2.39
N SER A 77 -1.58 -14.72 -3.48
CA SER A 77 -2.08 -16.08 -3.43
C SER A 77 -1.09 -17.04 -2.76
N LEU A 78 0.21 -16.87 -2.98
CA LEU A 78 1.22 -17.65 -2.26
C LEU A 78 1.18 -17.39 -0.76
N TYR A 79 1.02 -16.12 -0.34
CA TYR A 79 0.87 -15.80 1.08
C TYR A 79 -0.34 -16.53 1.68
N LEU A 80 -1.51 -16.46 1.04
CA LEU A 80 -2.72 -17.12 1.52
C LEU A 80 -2.57 -18.64 1.53
N ALA A 81 -1.97 -19.23 0.49
CA ALA A 81 -1.73 -20.66 0.38
C ALA A 81 -0.84 -21.19 1.52
N LEU A 82 0.11 -20.39 2.00
CA LEU A 82 0.94 -20.74 3.16
C LEU A 82 0.24 -20.41 4.48
N ALA A 83 -0.39 -19.24 4.59
CA ALA A 83 -0.91 -18.73 5.84
C ALA A 83 -2.17 -19.48 6.32
N ILE A 84 -3.07 -19.83 5.39
CA ILE A 84 -4.34 -20.52 5.71
C ILE A 84 -4.09 -21.88 6.40
N PRO A 85 -3.30 -22.81 5.84
CA PRO A 85 -3.07 -24.11 6.48
C PRO A 85 -2.21 -24.01 7.75
N LEU A 86 -1.25 -23.09 7.81
CA LEU A 86 -0.28 -23.00 8.91
C LEU A 86 -0.82 -22.24 10.13
N PHE A 87 -1.57 -21.16 9.92
CA PHE A 87 -1.95 -20.23 10.99
C PHE A 87 -3.46 -20.07 11.16
N ARG A 88 -4.26 -20.49 10.17
CA ARG A 88 -5.73 -20.33 10.16
C ARG A 88 -6.15 -18.90 10.56
N PRO A 89 -5.63 -17.86 9.89
CA PRO A 89 -5.92 -16.49 10.25
C PRO A 89 -7.42 -16.20 10.11
N SER A 90 -7.89 -15.22 10.88
CA SER A 90 -9.21 -14.62 10.60
C SER A 90 -9.23 -14.07 9.17
N LEU A 91 -10.43 -13.85 8.60
CA LEU A 91 -10.54 -13.24 7.26
C LEU A 91 -9.82 -11.88 7.23
N GLY A 92 -9.93 -11.09 8.29
CA GLY A 92 -9.27 -9.78 8.42
C GLY A 92 -7.76 -9.89 8.40
N ASP A 93 -7.18 -10.72 9.29
CA ASP A 93 -5.73 -10.93 9.36
C ASP A 93 -5.17 -11.53 8.07
N GLY A 94 -5.92 -12.43 7.43
CA GLY A 94 -5.58 -13.03 6.14
C GLY A 94 -5.49 -11.98 5.02
N VAL A 95 -6.47 -11.08 4.94
CA VAL A 95 -6.47 -9.97 3.95
C VAL A 95 -5.33 -9.00 4.23
N ILE A 96 -5.06 -8.65 5.49
CA ILE A 96 -3.95 -7.75 5.84
C ILE A 96 -2.61 -8.37 5.47
N GLY A 97 -2.38 -9.65 5.77
CA GLY A 97 -1.16 -10.32 5.36
C GLY A 97 -1.02 -10.48 3.85
N PHE A 98 -2.13 -10.73 3.14
CA PHE A 98 -2.18 -10.72 1.68
C PHE A 98 -1.72 -9.36 1.14
N MET A 99 -2.30 -8.26 1.63
CA MET A 99 -1.90 -6.90 1.27
C MET A 99 -0.43 -6.64 1.61
N SER A 100 0.07 -7.05 2.79
CA SER A 100 1.48 -6.87 3.16
C SER A 100 2.45 -7.62 2.23
N SER A 101 2.02 -8.72 1.61
CA SER A 101 2.85 -9.53 0.73
C SER A 101 2.91 -9.02 -0.72
N MET A 102 1.85 -8.36 -1.21
CA MET A 102 1.74 -7.95 -2.62
C MET A 102 1.62 -6.44 -2.83
N TYR A 103 1.07 -5.67 -1.88
CA TYR A 103 0.72 -4.28 -2.14
C TYR A 103 1.94 -3.38 -2.00
N THR A 104 2.38 -2.77 -3.12
CA THR A 104 3.63 -2.02 -3.16
C THR A 104 3.46 -0.57 -2.70
N ASN A 105 4.49 0.00 -2.08
CA ASN A 105 4.51 1.41 -1.67
C ASN A 105 4.81 2.37 -2.84
N ALA A 106 4.11 2.19 -3.97
CA ALA A 106 4.31 2.98 -5.20
C ALA A 106 4.11 4.49 -4.99
N ALA A 107 3.13 4.89 -4.16
CA ALA A 107 2.86 6.31 -3.92
C ALA A 107 4.02 7.06 -3.22
N ASN A 108 4.73 6.40 -2.29
CA ASN A 108 5.76 7.07 -1.48
C ASN A 108 7.18 6.73 -1.93
N PHE A 109 7.45 5.45 -2.23
CA PHE A 109 8.77 4.99 -2.67
C PHE A 109 8.87 4.90 -4.19
N GLY A 110 7.76 4.82 -4.92
CA GLY A 110 7.79 4.69 -6.37
C GLY A 110 8.48 5.88 -7.04
N LEU A 111 8.13 7.12 -6.67
CA LEU A 111 8.72 8.32 -7.30
C LEU A 111 10.23 8.43 -7.10
N PRO A 112 10.75 8.37 -5.86
CA PRO A 112 12.19 8.43 -5.64
C PRO A 112 12.95 7.29 -6.32
N VAL A 113 12.39 6.07 -6.35
CA VAL A 113 13.03 4.90 -6.94
C VAL A 113 12.98 4.92 -8.47
N ALA A 114 11.83 5.26 -9.07
CA ALA A 114 11.69 5.31 -10.53
C ALA A 114 12.57 6.39 -11.14
N VAL A 115 12.63 7.59 -10.56
CA VAL A 115 13.56 8.65 -11.03
C VAL A 115 15.02 8.21 -10.88
N ALA A 116 15.36 7.47 -9.84
CA ALA A 116 16.74 7.08 -9.57
C ALA A 116 17.24 5.87 -10.37
N LEU A 117 16.36 4.91 -10.68
CA LEU A 117 16.70 3.65 -11.35
C LEU A 117 16.17 3.58 -12.78
N LEU A 118 14.97 4.10 -13.04
CA LEU A 118 14.30 4.04 -14.34
C LEU A 118 14.44 5.34 -15.15
N HIS A 119 14.98 6.40 -14.52
CA HIS A 119 15.13 7.74 -15.09
C HIS A 119 13.82 8.38 -15.59
N ASP A 120 12.67 7.82 -15.22
CA ASP A 120 11.36 8.29 -15.62
C ASP A 120 10.32 7.96 -14.53
N ALA A 121 9.53 8.95 -14.13
CA ALA A 121 8.48 8.81 -13.13
C ALA A 121 7.18 8.19 -13.70
N THR A 122 6.99 8.22 -15.02
CA THR A 122 5.76 7.72 -15.66
C THR A 122 5.54 6.23 -15.41
N TRP A 123 6.61 5.46 -15.20
CA TRP A 123 6.58 4.03 -14.87
C TRP A 123 5.73 3.67 -13.64
N ILE A 124 5.52 4.62 -12.72
CA ILE A 124 4.76 4.37 -11.49
C ILE A 124 3.25 4.42 -11.73
N ALA A 125 2.82 5.23 -12.69
CA ALA A 125 1.39 5.48 -12.92
C ALA A 125 0.58 4.19 -13.12
N PRO A 126 1.00 3.21 -13.95
CA PRO A 126 0.23 1.99 -14.17
C PRO A 126 0.01 1.16 -12.89
N ILE A 127 1.09 0.90 -12.12
CA ILE A 127 0.98 0.10 -10.88
C ILE A 127 0.19 0.84 -9.80
N LEU A 128 0.37 2.16 -9.71
CA LEU A 128 -0.38 3.01 -8.78
C LEU A 128 -1.87 2.99 -9.12
N LEU A 129 -2.23 3.18 -10.39
CA LEU A 129 -3.62 3.16 -10.86
C LEU A 129 -4.28 1.82 -10.61
N MET A 130 -3.60 0.71 -10.95
CA MET A 130 -4.09 -0.63 -10.68
C MET A 130 -4.37 -0.85 -9.18
N GLN A 131 -3.43 -0.44 -8.33
CA GLN A 131 -3.55 -0.58 -6.88
C GLN A 131 -4.68 0.24 -6.27
N LEU A 132 -4.88 1.46 -6.78
CA LEU A 132 -5.90 2.37 -6.29
C LEU A 132 -7.28 2.02 -6.85
N ALA A 133 -7.40 1.75 -8.15
CA ALA A 133 -8.68 1.51 -8.80
C ALA A 133 -9.27 0.11 -8.49
N PHE A 134 -8.42 -0.91 -8.32
CA PHE A 134 -8.90 -2.30 -8.21
C PHE A 134 -8.50 -2.97 -6.90
N ILE A 135 -7.21 -3.04 -6.60
CA ILE A 135 -6.70 -3.87 -5.50
C ILE A 135 -7.17 -3.34 -4.14
N MET A 136 -7.04 -2.04 -3.91
CA MET A 136 -7.41 -1.41 -2.65
C MET A 136 -8.92 -1.54 -2.38
N PRO A 137 -9.84 -1.12 -3.29
CA PRO A 137 -11.28 -1.33 -3.10
C PRO A 137 -11.65 -2.79 -2.86
N PHE A 138 -11.02 -3.73 -3.57
CA PHE A 138 -11.26 -5.16 -3.38
C PHE A 138 -10.88 -5.63 -1.97
N CYS A 139 -9.68 -5.26 -1.49
CA CYS A 139 -9.24 -5.63 -0.14
C CYS A 139 -10.10 -4.97 0.95
N LEU A 140 -10.47 -3.71 0.76
CA LEU A 140 -11.36 -2.99 1.67
C LEU A 140 -12.75 -3.64 1.74
N ALA A 141 -13.30 -4.09 0.61
CA ALA A 141 -14.55 -4.84 0.57
C ALA A 141 -14.48 -6.13 1.40
N LEU A 142 -13.38 -6.87 1.30
CA LEU A 142 -13.16 -8.09 2.10
C LEU A 142 -13.00 -7.78 3.59
N LEU A 143 -12.34 -6.68 3.95
CA LEU A 143 -12.21 -6.23 5.33
C LEU A 143 -13.55 -5.76 5.91
N ASP A 144 -14.38 -5.07 5.13
CA ASP A 144 -15.74 -4.69 5.53
C ASP A 144 -16.61 -5.94 5.77
N VAL A 145 -16.46 -6.98 4.94
CA VAL A 145 -17.11 -8.28 5.15
C VAL A 145 -16.60 -8.94 6.45
N ALA A 146 -15.29 -8.92 6.70
CA ALA A 146 -14.69 -9.48 7.90
C ALA A 146 -15.17 -8.77 9.18
N ALA A 147 -15.24 -7.44 9.16
CA ALA A 147 -15.76 -6.63 10.26
C ALA A 147 -17.22 -6.96 10.56
N LYS A 148 -18.08 -7.00 9.53
CA LYS A 148 -19.50 -7.35 9.70
C LYS A 148 -19.76 -8.78 10.17
N ARG A 149 -18.95 -9.76 9.75
CA ARG A 149 -19.07 -11.14 10.22
C ARG A 149 -18.77 -11.27 11.73
N SER A 150 -18.04 -10.30 12.27
CA SER A 150 -17.69 -10.25 13.70
C SER A 150 -18.82 -9.60 14.53
N GLU A 151 -19.84 -9.00 13.91
CA GLU A 151 -21.00 -8.42 14.58
C GLU A 151 -22.13 -9.47 14.76
N PRO A 152 -22.67 -9.67 15.99
CA PRO A 152 -23.79 -10.57 16.22
C PRO A 152 -25.06 -10.12 15.45
N GLY A 153 -25.63 -11.00 14.63
CA GLY A 153 -26.92 -10.77 13.95
C GLY A 153 -26.86 -10.32 12.47
N SER A 154 -25.67 -10.23 11.87
CA SER A 154 -25.46 -9.77 10.49
C SER A 154 -25.76 -10.85 9.43
N THR A 155 -27.04 -11.07 9.10
CA THR A 155 -27.49 -12.11 8.14
C THR A 155 -27.85 -11.61 6.73
N ARG A 156 -27.76 -10.31 6.43
CA ARG A 156 -28.15 -9.79 5.10
C ARG A 156 -26.99 -9.73 4.12
N TRP A 157 -26.93 -10.74 3.25
CA TRP A 157 -25.99 -10.84 2.13
C TRP A 157 -26.08 -9.64 1.16
N VAL A 158 -27.27 -9.07 1.00
CA VAL A 158 -27.55 -7.87 0.20
C VAL A 158 -26.81 -6.62 0.75
N SER A 159 -26.42 -6.62 2.02
CA SER A 159 -25.64 -5.53 2.61
C SER A 159 -24.15 -5.58 2.27
N TYR A 160 -23.65 -6.65 1.64
CA TYR A 160 -22.24 -6.78 1.27
C TYR A 160 -21.92 -6.09 -0.07
N LEU A 161 -22.87 -6.03 -1.01
CA LEU A 161 -22.66 -5.33 -2.29
C LEU A 161 -22.54 -3.80 -2.14
N SER A 162 -23.14 -3.22 -1.09
CA SER A 162 -23.06 -1.77 -0.83
C SER A 162 -21.88 -1.35 0.06
N LEU A 163 -21.10 -2.31 0.59
CA LEU A 163 -19.96 -2.02 1.47
C LEU A 163 -18.84 -1.23 0.79
N PRO A 164 -18.39 -1.59 -0.43
CA PRO A 164 -17.34 -0.83 -1.10
C PRO A 164 -17.76 0.63 -1.31
N PHE A 165 -19.03 0.86 -1.61
CA PHE A 165 -19.60 2.20 -1.82
C PHE A 165 -19.82 3.00 -0.53
N ARG A 166 -19.60 2.39 0.65
CA ARG A 166 -19.62 3.08 1.95
C ARG A 166 -18.23 3.41 2.47
N ASN A 167 -17.19 2.81 1.88
CA ASN A 167 -15.83 3.05 2.29
C ASN A 167 -15.35 4.40 1.74
N PRO A 168 -14.93 5.35 2.59
CA PRO A 168 -14.57 6.69 2.15
C PRO A 168 -13.40 6.68 1.15
N ILE A 169 -12.45 5.74 1.28
CA ILE A 169 -11.34 5.58 0.33
C ILE A 169 -11.86 5.17 -1.05
N THR A 170 -12.73 4.16 -1.11
CA THR A 170 -13.34 3.71 -2.36
C THR A 170 -14.19 4.81 -2.99
N ILE A 171 -14.95 5.56 -2.18
CA ILE A 171 -15.73 6.72 -2.66
C ILE A 171 -14.80 7.76 -3.31
N GLY A 172 -13.69 8.12 -2.66
CA GLY A 172 -12.70 9.06 -3.20
C GLY A 172 -12.13 8.59 -4.54
N ILE A 173 -11.71 7.32 -4.62
CA ILE A 173 -11.19 6.71 -5.85
C ILE A 173 -12.23 6.75 -6.97
N LEU A 174 -13.44 6.26 -6.70
CA LEU A 174 -14.51 6.17 -7.72
C LEU A 174 -14.98 7.55 -8.18
N ALA A 175 -15.08 8.51 -7.26
CA ALA A 175 -15.43 9.89 -7.60
C ALA A 175 -14.35 10.57 -8.44
N GLY A 176 -13.08 10.40 -8.09
CA GLY A 176 -11.96 10.92 -8.89
C GLY A 176 -11.91 10.29 -10.27
N LEU A 177 -12.06 8.97 -10.35
CA LEU A 177 -12.12 8.24 -11.63
C LEU A 177 -13.31 8.69 -12.50
N ALA A 178 -14.49 8.90 -11.90
CA ALA A 178 -15.67 9.38 -12.63
C ALA A 178 -15.44 10.79 -13.21
N VAL A 179 -14.81 11.69 -12.45
CA VAL A 179 -14.44 13.03 -12.92
C VAL A 179 -13.45 12.96 -14.09
N ASN A 180 -12.43 12.11 -13.97
CA ASN A 180 -11.44 11.90 -15.01
C ASN A 180 -12.06 11.36 -16.31
N LEU A 181 -12.90 10.32 -16.20
CA LEU A 181 -13.60 9.72 -17.35
C LEU A 181 -14.61 10.68 -18.01
N ALA A 182 -15.22 11.58 -17.22
CA ALA A 182 -16.10 12.61 -17.75
C ALA A 182 -15.34 13.76 -18.46
N GLY A 183 -14.00 13.79 -18.38
CA GLY A 183 -13.18 14.88 -18.92
C GLY A 183 -13.41 16.22 -18.23
N VAL A 184 -13.97 16.21 -17.00
CA VAL A 184 -14.34 17.43 -16.28
C VAL A 184 -13.11 17.95 -15.54
N GLN A 185 -12.68 19.16 -15.89
CA GLN A 185 -11.68 19.88 -15.09
C GLN A 185 -12.36 20.47 -13.86
N VAL A 186 -11.98 19.98 -12.69
CA VAL A 186 -12.48 20.50 -11.42
C VAL A 186 -11.87 21.88 -11.17
N PRO A 187 -12.67 22.93 -10.92
CA PRO A 187 -12.15 24.27 -10.68
C PRO A 187 -11.17 24.31 -9.50
N GLU A 188 -10.12 25.13 -9.58
CA GLU A 188 -9.10 25.24 -8.53
C GLU A 188 -9.68 25.60 -7.16
N VAL A 189 -10.77 26.36 -7.12
CA VAL A 189 -11.48 26.75 -5.88
C VAL A 189 -11.98 25.53 -5.11
N VAL A 190 -12.28 24.44 -5.81
CA VAL A 190 -12.70 23.16 -5.22
C VAL A 190 -11.52 22.23 -5.00
N MET A 191 -10.57 22.16 -5.95
CA MET A 191 -9.39 21.29 -5.82
C MET A 191 -8.46 21.70 -4.69
N ARG A 192 -8.20 23.00 -4.48
CA ARG A 192 -7.26 23.45 -3.44
C ARG A 192 -7.62 22.96 -2.03
N PRO A 193 -8.87 23.10 -1.54
CA PRO A 193 -9.27 22.50 -0.27
C PRO A 193 -9.11 20.98 -0.24
N ILE A 194 -9.46 20.29 -1.33
CA ILE A 194 -9.30 18.83 -1.43
C ILE A 194 -7.83 18.44 -1.31
N ASP A 195 -6.93 19.14 -1.99
CA ASP A 195 -5.49 18.89 -1.93
C ASP A 195 -4.92 19.22 -0.55
N MET A 196 -5.40 20.28 0.11
CA MET A 196 -5.01 20.59 1.49
C MET A 196 -5.41 19.49 2.47
N VAL A 197 -6.62 18.96 2.35
CA VAL A 197 -7.11 17.83 3.16
C VAL A 197 -6.39 16.53 2.76
N GLY A 198 -6.14 16.31 1.47
CA GLY A 198 -5.35 15.17 0.99
C GLY A 198 -3.91 15.20 1.52
N GLY A 199 -3.34 16.40 1.62
CA GLY A 199 -1.97 16.64 2.07
C GLY A 199 -1.69 16.22 3.52
N ILE A 200 -2.71 16.09 4.38
CA ILE A 200 -2.53 15.57 5.74
C ILE A 200 -2.46 14.03 5.78
N ALA A 201 -2.91 13.33 4.74
CA ALA A 201 -3.00 11.87 4.75
C ALA A 201 -1.63 11.24 5.00
N LEU A 202 -0.66 11.56 4.16
CA LEU A 202 0.66 10.93 4.21
C LEU A 202 1.42 11.26 5.51
N PRO A 203 1.56 12.53 5.94
CA PRO A 203 2.22 12.85 7.20
C PRO A 203 1.60 12.14 8.41
N LEU A 204 0.26 12.08 8.50
CA LEU A 204 -0.41 11.39 9.59
C LEU A 204 -0.16 9.88 9.57
N MET A 205 -0.16 9.24 8.39
CA MET A 205 0.17 7.82 8.27
C MET A 205 1.60 7.51 8.69
N LEU A 206 2.56 8.33 8.27
CA LEU A 206 3.98 8.17 8.61
C LEU A 206 4.23 8.41 10.11
N MET A 207 3.63 9.45 10.69
CA MET A 207 3.73 9.72 12.12
C MET A 207 3.04 8.62 12.95
N ALA A 208 1.83 8.18 12.59
CA ALA A 208 1.14 7.11 13.29
C ALA A 208 1.93 5.79 13.29
N PHE A 209 2.65 5.50 12.21
CA PHE A 209 3.58 4.38 12.13
C PHE A 209 4.83 4.61 12.99
N GLY A 210 5.41 5.81 12.99
CA GLY A 210 6.50 6.15 13.91
C GLY A 210 6.15 5.96 15.37
N VAL A 211 4.96 6.42 15.76
CA VAL A 211 4.40 6.22 17.11
C VAL A 211 4.26 4.72 17.43
N SER A 212 3.82 3.90 16.46
CA SER A 212 3.67 2.45 16.65
C SER A 212 5.01 1.74 16.83
N LEU A 213 6.07 2.18 16.15
CA LEU A 213 7.41 1.65 16.37
C LEU A 213 7.94 1.97 17.78
N ARG A 214 7.42 3.02 18.43
CA ARG A 214 7.79 3.39 19.80
C ARG A 214 6.97 2.69 20.87
N LEU A 215 5.64 2.64 20.70
CA LEU A 215 4.69 2.24 21.74
C LEU A 215 4.36 0.74 21.76
N ASP A 216 4.46 0.08 20.61
CA ASP A 216 4.15 -1.34 20.49
C ASP A 216 5.44 -2.19 20.67
N PRO A 217 5.35 -3.52 20.84
CA PRO A 217 6.53 -4.38 20.98
C PRO A 217 7.52 -4.23 19.82
N LEU A 218 8.80 -4.54 20.06
CA LEU A 218 9.82 -4.47 19.01
C LEU A 218 9.41 -5.24 17.75
N PRO A 219 9.62 -4.68 16.53
CA PRO A 219 9.27 -5.34 15.29
C PRO A 219 9.88 -6.74 15.17
N GLY A 220 9.06 -7.72 14.79
CA GLY A 220 9.46 -9.13 14.68
C GLY A 220 9.26 -9.97 15.95
N LYS A 221 8.75 -9.39 17.03
CA LYS A 221 8.39 -10.11 18.26
C LYS A 221 6.88 -10.26 18.40
N GLY A 222 6.42 -11.41 18.85
CA GLY A 222 5.00 -11.69 19.12
C GLY A 222 4.43 -12.86 18.30
N PRO A 223 3.14 -13.16 18.48
CA PRO A 223 2.48 -14.29 17.82
C PRO A 223 2.37 -14.11 16.30
N HIS A 224 2.37 -12.87 15.81
CA HIS A 224 2.31 -12.53 14.38
C HIS A 224 3.65 -12.68 13.64
N ARG A 225 4.75 -13.04 14.34
CA ARG A 225 6.11 -13.08 13.75
C ARG A 225 6.21 -13.97 12.50
N ALA A 226 5.59 -15.15 12.55
CA ALA A 226 5.71 -16.15 11.49
C ALA A 226 4.95 -15.72 10.22
N PRO A 227 3.65 -15.36 10.29
CA PRO A 227 2.95 -14.84 9.11
C PRO A 227 3.57 -13.53 8.60
N MET A 228 4.08 -12.67 9.50
CA MET A 228 4.80 -11.46 9.09
C MET A 228 6.03 -11.76 8.25
N TRP A 229 6.93 -12.65 8.71
CA TRP A 229 8.15 -12.98 7.97
C TRP A 229 7.85 -13.65 6.63
N ILE A 230 6.78 -14.45 6.54
CA ILE A 230 6.30 -15.01 5.27
C ILE A 230 5.85 -13.88 4.34
N ALA A 231 5.02 -12.95 4.81
CA ALA A 231 4.59 -11.80 3.99
C ALA A 231 5.78 -10.94 3.53
N THR A 232 6.74 -10.65 4.41
CA THR A 232 7.94 -9.88 4.10
C THR A 232 8.83 -10.59 3.09
N ALA A 233 9.09 -11.90 3.26
CA ALA A 233 9.90 -12.68 2.34
C ALA A 233 9.26 -12.73 0.95
N ILE A 234 7.93 -12.94 0.90
CA ILE A 234 7.17 -12.88 -0.35
C ILE A 234 7.30 -11.49 -0.99
N LYS A 235 7.12 -10.42 -0.22
CA LYS A 235 7.16 -9.06 -0.76
C LYS A 235 8.52 -8.68 -1.35
N VAL A 236 9.61 -9.05 -0.65
CA VAL A 236 10.97 -8.61 -0.98
C VAL A 236 11.63 -9.51 -2.03
N VAL A 237 11.27 -10.79 -2.06
CA VAL A 237 11.91 -11.79 -2.93
C VAL A 237 10.94 -12.31 -3.97
N VAL A 238 9.82 -12.91 -3.55
CA VAL A 238 8.92 -13.61 -4.47
C VAL A 238 8.21 -12.65 -5.41
N HIS A 239 7.74 -11.50 -4.94
CA HIS A 239 7.02 -10.54 -5.75
C HIS A 239 7.88 -9.99 -6.92
N PRO A 240 9.08 -9.41 -6.70
CA PRO A 240 9.91 -9.00 -7.83
C PRO A 240 10.37 -10.18 -8.70
N PHE A 241 10.61 -11.36 -8.12
CA PHE A 241 10.93 -12.55 -8.91
C PHE A 241 9.76 -12.99 -9.80
N ALA A 242 8.52 -12.95 -9.29
CA ALA A 242 7.33 -13.25 -10.07
C ALA A 242 7.14 -12.22 -11.18
N ALA A 243 7.41 -10.93 -10.91
CA ALA A 243 7.37 -9.87 -11.90
C ALA A 243 8.40 -10.13 -13.03
N TRP A 244 9.61 -10.58 -12.68
CA TRP A 244 10.66 -10.94 -13.64
C TRP A 244 10.29 -12.18 -14.46
N ALA A 245 9.86 -13.25 -13.79
CA ALA A 245 9.52 -14.52 -14.43
C ALA A 245 8.32 -14.38 -15.36
N VAL A 246 7.24 -13.71 -14.90
CA VAL A 246 6.07 -13.46 -15.75
C VAL A 246 6.43 -12.49 -16.88
N GLY A 247 7.19 -11.43 -16.59
CA GLY A 247 7.61 -10.46 -17.61
C GLY A 247 8.40 -11.12 -18.73
N THR A 248 9.41 -11.92 -18.40
CA THR A 248 10.21 -12.67 -19.38
C THR A 248 9.37 -13.67 -20.18
N LEU A 249 8.48 -14.43 -19.53
CA LEU A 249 7.57 -15.36 -20.21
C LEU A 249 6.58 -14.66 -21.16
N MET A 250 6.21 -13.43 -20.84
CA MET A 250 5.33 -12.60 -21.67
C MET A 250 6.09 -11.76 -22.72
N GLY A 251 7.41 -11.98 -22.85
CA GLY A 251 8.23 -11.32 -23.86
C GLY A 251 8.65 -9.88 -23.51
N LEU A 252 8.49 -9.43 -22.27
CA LEU A 252 9.08 -8.16 -21.83
C LEU A 252 10.61 -8.28 -21.83
N SER A 253 11.26 -7.23 -22.31
CA SER A 253 12.71 -7.11 -22.31
C SER A 253 13.14 -5.66 -22.07
N GLY A 254 14.43 -5.44 -21.81
CA GLY A 254 14.98 -4.11 -21.60
C GLY A 254 14.32 -3.33 -20.47
N THR A 255 13.98 -2.07 -20.75
CA THR A 255 13.44 -1.12 -19.77
C THR A 255 12.12 -1.54 -19.16
N ASP A 256 11.24 -2.18 -19.94
CA ASP A 256 9.90 -2.57 -19.47
C ASP A 256 9.97 -3.68 -18.43
N LEU A 257 10.82 -4.68 -18.69
CA LEU A 257 11.08 -5.76 -17.74
C LEU A 257 11.73 -5.19 -16.47
N TYR A 258 12.75 -4.34 -16.63
CA TYR A 258 13.43 -3.73 -15.51
C TYR A 258 12.48 -2.88 -14.65
N ALA A 259 11.63 -2.07 -15.28
CA ALA A 259 10.64 -1.23 -14.59
C ALA A 259 9.66 -2.05 -13.75
N VAL A 260 9.07 -3.09 -14.32
CA VAL A 260 8.08 -3.93 -13.60
C VAL A 260 8.73 -4.68 -12.43
N VAL A 261 9.97 -5.13 -12.58
CA VAL A 261 10.72 -5.81 -11.51
C VAL A 261 11.09 -4.84 -10.39
N VAL A 262 11.60 -3.64 -10.72
CA VAL A 262 11.92 -2.59 -9.76
C VAL A 262 10.69 -2.15 -8.97
N LEU A 263 9.56 -1.94 -9.65
CA LEU A 263 8.30 -1.56 -9.00
C LEU A 263 7.76 -2.69 -8.11
N GLY A 264 7.90 -3.95 -8.53
CA GLY A 264 7.57 -5.12 -7.72
C GLY A 264 8.42 -5.23 -6.44
N ALA A 265 9.68 -4.78 -6.49
CA ALA A 265 10.62 -4.79 -5.36
C ALA A 265 10.43 -3.66 -4.35
N LEU A 266 9.58 -2.67 -4.64
CA LEU A 266 9.21 -1.64 -3.67
C LEU A 266 8.65 -2.29 -2.39
N PRO A 267 8.85 -1.71 -1.21
CA PRO A 267 8.41 -2.31 0.05
C PRO A 267 6.88 -2.37 0.16
N ALA A 268 6.39 -3.05 1.20
CA ALA A 268 4.96 -3.06 1.50
C ALA A 268 4.49 -1.62 1.82
N ALA A 269 3.27 -1.29 1.38
CA ALA A 269 2.78 0.07 1.51
C ALA A 269 2.35 0.44 2.93
N GLN A 270 2.65 1.69 3.31
CA GLN A 270 2.25 2.29 4.58
C GLN A 270 0.73 2.27 4.80
N ASN A 271 -0.05 2.39 3.72
CA ASN A 271 -1.51 2.39 3.77
C ASN A 271 -2.07 1.04 4.28
N VAL A 272 -1.34 -0.06 4.13
CA VAL A 272 -1.72 -1.37 4.68
C VAL A 272 -1.76 -1.31 6.20
N TYR A 273 -0.76 -0.67 6.84
CA TYR A 273 -0.73 -0.47 8.29
C TYR A 273 -1.88 0.41 8.80
N VAL A 274 -2.16 1.50 8.10
CA VAL A 274 -3.27 2.41 8.49
C VAL A 274 -4.62 1.73 8.30
N THR A 275 -4.78 0.93 7.24
CA THR A 275 -5.95 0.09 7.01
C THR A 275 -6.10 -0.95 8.12
N ALA A 276 -5.03 -1.68 8.45
CA ALA A 276 -5.00 -2.62 9.58
C ALA A 276 -5.46 -1.97 10.90
N THR A 277 -4.97 -0.76 11.18
CA THR A 277 -5.34 0.03 12.38
C THR A 277 -6.81 0.48 12.36
N LYS A 278 -7.34 0.86 11.19
CA LYS A 278 -8.73 1.27 11.06
C LYS A 278 -9.68 0.11 11.35
N TYR A 279 -9.35 -1.08 10.84
CA TYR A 279 -10.17 -2.29 11.00
C TYR A 279 -9.87 -3.07 12.29
N GLY A 280 -8.79 -2.76 13.00
CA GLY A 280 -8.35 -3.51 14.18
C GLY A 280 -7.97 -4.95 13.85
N GLN A 281 -7.42 -5.19 12.65
CA GLN A 281 -7.05 -6.51 12.13
C GLN A 281 -5.58 -6.47 11.71
N GLY A 282 -4.78 -7.46 12.07
CA GLY A 282 -3.41 -7.61 11.60
C GLY A 282 -2.47 -6.41 11.84
N GLU A 283 -2.75 -5.52 12.80
CA GLU A 283 -1.99 -4.26 13.00
C GLU A 283 -0.48 -4.49 13.13
N LEU A 284 -0.08 -5.40 14.02
CA LEU A 284 1.33 -5.69 14.27
C LEU A 284 1.99 -6.41 13.09
N LEU A 285 1.23 -7.27 12.38
CA LEU A 285 1.70 -7.92 11.16
C LEU A 285 2.02 -6.87 10.09
N ALA A 286 1.07 -5.98 9.81
CA ALA A 286 1.24 -4.94 8.80
C ALA A 286 2.37 -3.98 9.16
N ARG A 287 2.43 -3.53 10.42
CA ARG A 287 3.48 -2.64 10.91
C ARG A 287 4.86 -3.26 10.68
N ASP A 288 5.05 -4.49 11.14
CA ASP A 288 6.34 -5.17 11.09
C ASP A 288 6.74 -5.54 9.66
N ALA A 289 5.77 -5.95 8.84
CA ALA A 289 6.00 -6.25 7.43
C ALA A 289 6.43 -4.99 6.67
N VAL A 290 5.78 -3.85 6.90
CA VAL A 290 6.18 -2.55 6.32
C VAL A 290 7.57 -2.16 6.79
N PHE A 291 7.87 -2.26 8.08
CA PHE A 291 9.19 -1.93 8.63
C PHE A 291 10.30 -2.77 7.99
N TRP A 292 10.18 -4.10 8.05
CA TRP A 292 11.22 -5.00 7.55
C TRP A 292 11.31 -4.99 6.03
N SER A 293 10.18 -4.93 5.32
CA SER A 293 10.23 -4.84 3.86
C SER A 293 10.87 -3.53 3.39
N THR A 294 10.70 -2.42 4.11
CA THR A 294 11.36 -1.13 3.77
C THR A 294 12.87 -1.21 3.89
N ILE A 295 13.38 -1.91 4.89
CA ILE A 295 14.83 -2.11 5.06
C ILE A 295 15.36 -3.09 4.02
N LEU A 296 14.70 -4.24 3.88
CA LEU A 296 15.17 -5.34 3.03
C LEU A 296 14.96 -5.06 1.53
N SER A 297 13.99 -4.21 1.16
CA SER A 297 13.80 -3.80 -0.23
C SER A 297 15.00 -3.05 -0.79
N VAL A 298 15.78 -2.36 0.05
CA VAL A 298 17.02 -1.68 -0.41
C VAL A 298 17.99 -2.71 -0.99
N ALA A 299 18.21 -3.82 -0.28
CA ALA A 299 19.07 -4.90 -0.77
C ALA A 299 18.48 -5.55 -2.04
N SER A 300 17.17 -5.81 -2.06
CA SER A 300 16.49 -6.38 -3.24
C SER A 300 16.63 -5.47 -4.48
N LEU A 301 16.39 -4.16 -4.33
CA LEU A 301 16.54 -3.17 -5.38
C LEU A 301 17.99 -3.07 -5.89
N LEU A 302 18.98 -3.14 -4.98
CA LEU A 302 20.40 -3.14 -5.38
C LEU A 302 20.77 -4.37 -6.20
N VAL A 303 20.28 -5.56 -5.81
CA VAL A 303 20.49 -6.80 -6.57
C VAL A 303 19.83 -6.71 -7.93
N ILE A 304 18.58 -6.21 -8.00
CA ILE A 304 17.85 -6.04 -9.26
C ILE A 304 18.56 -5.06 -10.18
N ALA A 305 19.00 -3.92 -9.66
CA ALA A 305 19.76 -2.92 -10.42
C ALA A 305 21.09 -3.48 -10.95
N ALA A 306 21.78 -4.34 -10.18
CA ALA A 306 23.02 -4.95 -10.62
C ALA A 306 22.83 -6.05 -11.69
N LEU A 307 21.68 -6.73 -11.70
CA LEU A 307 21.41 -7.85 -12.62
C LEU A 307 20.70 -7.43 -13.90
N LEU A 308 19.85 -6.39 -13.85
CA LEU A 308 18.97 -5.98 -14.95
C LEU A 308 19.17 -4.52 -15.39
N GLY A 309 19.89 -3.71 -14.61
CA GLY A 309 20.13 -2.29 -14.87
C GLY A 309 21.40 -2.01 -15.68
#